data_AF-A0A3C1H5P3-F1
#
_entry.id   AF-A0A3C1H5P3-F1
#
_cell.length_a   1.000
_cell.length_b   1.000
_cell.length_c   1.000
_cell.angle_alpha   90.00
_cell.angle_beta   90.00
_cell.angle_gamma   90.00
#
_symmetry.space_group_name_H-M   'P 1'
#
loop_
_entity.id
_entity.type
_entity.pdbx_description
1 polymer ?
#
loop_
_entity_poly.entity_id
_entity_poly.type
_entity_poly.pdbx_seq_one_letter_code
_entity_poly.pdbx_strand_id
1 'polypeptide(L)'
;MHQKKRNRNCAALAAAGILLNAAFVTVPANAEDTGYIFCDSFEDGASGWTGRGAAKTAVSQKEACAGSGSLYVSGRSAAWNGAVKPLSASEFKPGTAYSFSANVLYAGNSGTTLCLTLQYADAAGRTNYAGIAEVPAPDAGWVQIANTAYEIPAGASNLLLYAETKDGTSDFYLDDVIAAPEGTVIAGAKPKQFVRGDLSGDAQISAADLSLLKAGLANGFSDSSMKKAADINQDKQYSARDAELLTQFLAGEIAEFPAEKPEPASPVSFDRDSIEKSYRFPAVNTLPKSSEIPDPFIFTDGSQVGSAADWVSRASEISCQYEYYIDVPIKS
;
A
#
# COMPACT_ATOMS: atom_id res chain seq x y z
N MET A 1 22.76 51.02 -15.18
CA MET A 1 23.98 51.40 -14.41
C MET A 1 23.76 51.08 -12.95
N HIS A 2 24.82 50.64 -12.27
CA HIS A 2 24.93 50.30 -10.84
C HIS A 2 24.53 48.88 -10.41
N GLN A 3 25.41 47.93 -10.77
CA GLN A 3 25.79 46.85 -9.86
C GLN A 3 26.33 47.43 -8.54
N LYS A 4 26.00 46.79 -7.42
CA LYS A 4 26.74 46.97 -6.17
C LYS A 4 27.05 45.61 -5.55
N LYS A 5 28.25 45.12 -5.85
CA LYS A 5 28.96 44.08 -5.09
C LYS A 5 29.04 44.48 -3.62
N ARG A 6 28.71 43.57 -2.71
CA ARG A 6 29.32 43.50 -1.37
C ARG A 6 29.52 42.03 -0.99
N ASN A 7 30.74 41.55 -1.19
CA ASN A 7 31.29 40.41 -0.47
C ASN A 7 31.45 40.79 1.00
N ARG A 8 31.06 39.89 1.90
CA ARG A 8 31.66 39.78 3.23
C ARG A 8 31.92 38.31 3.54
N ASN A 9 33.18 38.07 3.88
CA ASN A 9 33.82 36.81 4.17
C ASN A 9 33.20 36.14 5.41
N CYS A 10 33.03 34.82 5.38
CA CYS A 10 33.02 34.00 6.58
C CYS A 10 34.27 33.13 6.59
N ALA A 11 35.01 33.23 7.69
CA ALA A 11 36.27 32.58 7.95
C ALA A 11 36.11 31.05 8.06
N ALA A 12 37.14 30.35 7.59
CA ALA A 12 37.34 28.94 7.79
C ALA A 12 37.70 28.65 9.26
N LEU A 13 37.02 27.68 9.87
CA LEU A 13 37.59 26.84 10.91
C LEU A 13 37.47 25.39 10.43
N ALA A 14 38.62 24.76 10.23
CA ALA A 14 38.73 23.35 9.87
C ALA A 14 38.51 22.50 11.12
N ALA A 15 37.51 21.63 11.09
CA ALA A 15 37.44 20.43 11.91
C ALA A 15 37.34 19.24 10.94
N ALA A 16 38.37 18.41 10.93
CA ALA A 16 38.43 17.19 10.15
C ALA A 16 37.42 16.17 10.71
N GLY A 17 36.23 16.14 10.12
CA GLY A 17 35.29 15.03 10.20
C GLY A 17 35.16 14.42 8.81
N ILE A 18 35.29 13.10 8.73
CA ILE A 18 35.03 12.34 7.49
C ILE A 18 33.56 12.57 7.13
N LEU A 19 33.30 13.52 6.24
CA LEU A 19 32.00 13.72 5.61
C LEU A 19 31.82 12.60 4.59
N LEU A 20 31.05 11.58 4.97
CA LEU A 20 30.44 10.69 4.00
C LEU A 20 29.52 11.56 3.14
N ASN A 21 29.92 11.82 1.89
CA ASN A 21 29.07 12.50 0.91
C ASN A 21 27.90 11.56 0.56
N ALA A 22 26.87 11.54 1.40
CA ALA A 22 25.54 11.17 0.94
C ALA A 22 25.08 12.32 0.06
N ALA A 23 25.28 12.17 -1.26
CA ALA A 23 24.64 13.03 -2.23
C ALA A 23 23.13 12.78 -2.11
N PHE A 24 22.46 13.56 -1.24
CA PHE A 24 21.03 13.74 -1.34
C PHE A 24 20.78 14.35 -2.72
N VAL A 25 20.24 13.54 -3.63
CA VAL A 25 19.64 14.06 -4.85
C VAL A 25 18.41 14.82 -4.39
N THR A 26 18.56 16.13 -4.20
CA THR A 26 17.42 17.02 -4.02
C THR A 26 16.67 17.03 -5.34
N VAL A 27 15.51 16.37 -5.40
CA VAL A 27 14.52 16.66 -6.43
C VAL A 27 14.19 18.15 -6.28
N PRO A 28 14.35 18.97 -7.32
CA PRO A 28 14.09 20.39 -7.20
C PRO A 28 12.60 20.59 -6.89
N ALA A 29 12.32 21.03 -5.67
CA ALA A 29 11.03 21.58 -5.28
C ALA A 29 10.85 22.94 -5.97
N ASN A 30 10.48 22.92 -7.26
CA ASN A 30 9.80 23.99 -7.97
C ASN A 30 9.45 23.49 -9.38
N ALA A 31 8.16 23.33 -9.67
CA ALA A 31 7.63 22.92 -10.96
C ALA A 31 7.83 23.96 -12.10
N GLU A 32 8.41 25.13 -11.81
CA GLU A 32 8.46 26.27 -12.73
C GLU A 32 9.61 26.22 -13.76
N ASP A 33 10.54 25.25 -13.69
CA ASP A 33 11.67 25.16 -14.64
C ASP A 33 11.89 23.75 -15.24
N THR A 34 10.93 22.83 -15.09
CA THR A 34 11.03 21.45 -15.61
C THR A 34 10.33 21.25 -16.94
N GLY A 35 9.46 22.18 -17.37
CA GLY A 35 8.62 22.01 -18.57
C GLY A 35 7.55 20.92 -18.43
N TYR A 36 7.26 20.47 -17.20
CA TYR A 36 6.19 19.52 -16.94
C TYR A 36 4.82 20.15 -17.20
N ILE A 37 3.88 19.34 -17.67
CA ILE A 37 2.47 19.73 -17.82
C ILE A 37 1.85 19.81 -16.43
N PHE A 38 2.08 18.81 -15.59
CA PHE A 38 1.79 18.87 -14.16
C PHE A 38 2.77 18.03 -13.34
N CYS A 39 2.86 18.36 -12.05
CA CYS A 39 3.57 17.59 -11.03
C CYS A 39 2.71 17.57 -9.76
N ASP A 40 2.08 16.44 -9.49
CA ASP A 40 1.25 16.25 -8.30
C ASP A 40 2.10 15.61 -7.19
N SER A 41 2.71 16.45 -6.34
CA SER A 41 3.56 16.04 -5.19
C SER A 41 2.78 15.85 -3.88
N PHE A 42 1.49 16.16 -3.87
CA PHE A 42 0.59 16.02 -2.72
C PHE A 42 0.92 16.82 -1.44
N GLU A 43 1.89 17.73 -1.50
CA GLU A 43 2.26 18.61 -0.38
C GLU A 43 1.14 19.62 -0.03
N ASP A 44 0.37 20.07 -1.02
CA ASP A 44 -0.67 21.09 -0.87
C ASP A 44 -2.10 20.55 -1.07
N GLY A 45 -2.28 19.23 -1.06
CA GLY A 45 -3.59 18.59 -1.20
C GLY A 45 -3.60 17.44 -2.22
N ALA A 46 -4.78 16.92 -2.52
CA ALA A 46 -4.93 15.75 -3.39
C ALA A 46 -4.78 16.05 -4.90
N SER A 47 -4.53 17.30 -5.30
CA SER A 47 -4.36 17.72 -6.71
C SER A 47 -5.43 17.20 -7.69
N GLY A 48 -6.68 17.08 -7.24
CA GLY A 48 -7.80 16.59 -8.06
C GLY A 48 -7.90 15.06 -8.16
N TRP A 49 -7.05 14.30 -7.48
CA TRP A 49 -7.14 12.85 -7.39
C TRP A 49 -8.24 12.42 -6.43
N THR A 50 -9.05 11.46 -6.88
CA THR A 50 -10.13 10.85 -6.09
C THR A 50 -10.04 9.33 -6.11
N GLY A 51 -10.81 8.69 -5.25
CA GLY A 51 -10.93 7.23 -5.24
C GLY A 51 -11.62 6.69 -6.49
N ARG A 52 -11.05 5.62 -7.06
CA ARG A 52 -11.63 4.88 -8.19
C ARG A 52 -12.31 3.61 -7.68
N GLY A 53 -13.57 3.42 -8.08
CA GLY A 53 -14.38 2.29 -7.59
C GLY A 53 -14.71 2.48 -6.11
N ALA A 54 -14.47 1.45 -5.29
CA ALA A 54 -14.68 1.53 -3.84
C ALA A 54 -13.51 2.20 -3.08
N ALA A 55 -12.39 2.44 -3.75
CA ALA A 55 -11.21 3.03 -3.12
C ALA A 55 -11.46 4.44 -2.60
N LYS A 56 -10.65 4.83 -1.62
CA LYS A 56 -10.60 6.17 -1.02
C LYS A 56 -9.19 6.72 -1.19
N THR A 57 -9.09 8.03 -1.33
CA THR A 57 -7.82 8.74 -1.37
C THR A 57 -7.74 9.74 -0.21
N ALA A 58 -6.56 9.88 0.38
CA ALA A 58 -6.27 10.89 1.40
C ALA A 58 -4.80 11.31 1.33
N VAL A 59 -4.52 12.59 1.52
CA VAL A 59 -3.14 13.05 1.71
C VAL A 59 -2.63 12.51 3.05
N SER A 60 -1.41 11.99 3.05
CA SER A 60 -0.79 11.32 4.19
C SER A 60 0.64 11.80 4.37
N GLN A 61 1.04 12.03 5.62
CA GLN A 61 2.43 12.34 6.01
C GLN A 61 3.19 11.11 6.55
N LYS A 62 2.59 9.92 6.43
CA LYS A 62 3.19 8.66 6.94
C LYS A 62 4.33 8.16 6.06
N GLU A 63 4.20 8.36 4.76
CA GLU A 63 5.10 7.87 3.73
C GLU A 63 5.20 8.99 2.69
N ALA A 64 6.40 9.27 2.19
CA ALA A 64 6.64 10.23 1.13
C ALA A 64 7.82 9.74 0.29
N CYS A 65 7.75 9.87 -1.03
CA CYS A 65 8.88 9.58 -1.92
C CYS A 65 9.81 10.80 -1.97
N ALA A 66 9.23 11.99 -2.05
CA ALA A 66 9.88 13.28 -1.91
C ALA A 66 9.05 14.17 -0.99
N GLY A 67 9.66 15.23 -0.45
CA GLY A 67 8.92 16.15 0.42
C GLY A 67 8.44 15.50 1.72
N SER A 68 7.19 15.75 2.08
CA SER A 68 6.59 15.37 3.36
C SER A 68 5.22 14.70 3.23
N GLY A 69 4.64 14.66 2.04
CA GLY A 69 3.31 14.13 1.77
C GLY A 69 3.29 13.10 0.64
N SER A 70 2.26 12.27 0.63
CA SER A 70 1.87 11.43 -0.50
C SER A 70 0.37 11.20 -0.50
N LEU A 71 -0.18 10.65 -1.59
CA LEU A 71 -1.57 10.23 -1.68
C LEU A 71 -1.71 8.77 -1.25
N TYR A 72 -2.32 8.53 -0.10
CA TYR A 72 -2.68 7.20 0.36
C TYR A 72 -3.97 6.72 -0.31
N VAL A 73 -3.91 5.54 -0.93
CA VAL A 73 -5.01 4.88 -1.62
C VAL A 73 -5.41 3.63 -0.86
N SER A 74 -6.66 3.59 -0.38
CA SER A 74 -7.13 2.55 0.55
C SER A 74 -8.55 2.09 0.28
N GLY A 75 -9.00 1.06 1.00
CA GLY A 75 -10.39 0.59 0.92
C GLY A 75 -10.73 -0.06 -0.43
N ARG A 76 -9.73 -0.60 -1.11
CA ARG A 76 -9.87 -1.26 -2.40
C ARG A 76 -10.58 -2.60 -2.19
N SER A 77 -11.60 -2.90 -3.00
CA SER A 77 -12.30 -4.19 -3.00
C SER A 77 -12.05 -5.02 -4.26
N ALA A 78 -11.36 -4.45 -5.25
CA ALA A 78 -10.93 -5.13 -6.46
C ALA A 78 -9.61 -4.52 -6.99
N ALA A 79 -8.87 -5.29 -7.79
CA ALA A 79 -7.60 -4.88 -8.37
C ALA A 79 -7.69 -3.57 -9.19
N TRP A 80 -8.81 -3.38 -9.89
CA TRP A 80 -9.03 -2.17 -10.69
C TRP A 80 -9.39 -0.91 -9.87
N ASN A 81 -9.62 -1.06 -8.56
CA ASN A 81 -9.81 0.08 -7.67
C ASN A 81 -8.46 0.75 -7.40
N GLY A 82 -8.48 2.07 -7.21
CA GLY A 82 -7.25 2.83 -7.06
C GLY A 82 -7.51 4.32 -6.93
N ALA A 83 -6.63 5.15 -7.51
CA ALA A 83 -6.82 6.59 -7.54
C ALA A 83 -6.96 7.07 -8.99
N VAL A 84 -7.81 8.07 -9.23
CA VAL A 84 -8.11 8.59 -10.57
C VAL A 84 -8.07 10.12 -10.59
N LYS A 85 -7.58 10.68 -11.70
CA LYS A 85 -7.58 12.11 -11.99
C LYS A 85 -8.05 12.37 -13.44
N PRO A 86 -9.00 13.29 -13.65
CA PRO A 86 -9.35 13.75 -14.98
C PRO A 86 -8.17 14.50 -15.64
N LEU A 87 -7.92 14.23 -16.92
CA LEU A 87 -6.97 14.99 -17.73
C LEU A 87 -7.70 16.02 -18.57
N SER A 88 -7.22 17.26 -18.57
CA SER A 88 -7.84 18.33 -19.35
C SER A 88 -7.58 18.15 -20.85
N ALA A 89 -8.65 18.24 -21.65
CA ALA A 89 -8.53 18.25 -23.11
C ALA A 89 -7.80 19.50 -23.66
N SER A 90 -7.59 20.55 -22.85
CA SER A 90 -6.77 21.69 -23.25
C SER A 90 -5.28 21.36 -23.32
N GLU A 91 -4.82 20.46 -22.45
CA GLU A 91 -3.40 20.10 -22.28
C GLU A 91 -3.07 18.77 -22.95
N PHE A 92 -4.00 17.81 -22.87
CA PHE A 92 -3.85 16.45 -23.38
C PHE A 92 -4.69 16.26 -24.65
N LYS A 93 -4.01 16.22 -25.79
CA LYS A 93 -4.63 16.12 -27.12
C LYS A 93 -4.66 14.66 -27.58
N PRO A 94 -5.82 14.16 -28.05
CA PRO A 94 -5.89 12.85 -28.72
C PRO A 94 -4.95 12.78 -29.93
N GLY A 95 -4.33 11.63 -30.14
CA GLY A 95 -3.31 11.40 -31.18
C GLY A 95 -1.96 12.06 -30.89
N THR A 96 -1.73 12.52 -29.66
CA THR A 96 -0.45 13.11 -29.23
C THR A 96 0.17 12.25 -28.14
N ALA A 97 1.49 12.08 -28.21
CA ALA A 97 2.26 11.36 -27.23
C ALA A 97 2.74 12.27 -26.09
N TYR A 98 2.79 11.68 -24.89
CA TYR A 98 3.21 12.35 -23.66
C TYR A 98 4.07 11.41 -22.81
N SER A 99 4.88 11.99 -21.94
CA SER A 99 5.53 11.26 -20.86
C SER A 99 4.64 11.27 -19.61
N PHE A 100 4.49 10.12 -18.96
CA PHE A 100 3.80 9.96 -17.68
C PHE A 100 4.67 9.18 -16.70
N SER A 101 4.66 9.57 -15.44
CA SER A 101 5.22 8.76 -14.35
C SER A 101 4.47 8.91 -13.04
N ALA A 102 4.64 7.93 -12.15
CA ALA A 102 4.24 8.01 -10.75
C ALA A 102 5.22 7.22 -9.89
N ASN A 103 5.60 7.77 -8.73
CA ASN A 103 6.26 6.98 -7.69
C ASN A 103 5.18 6.28 -6.85
N VAL A 104 5.37 4.99 -6.60
CA VAL A 104 4.39 4.17 -5.89
C VAL A 104 5.08 3.35 -4.80
N LEU A 105 4.50 3.38 -3.59
CA LEU A 105 4.87 2.50 -2.49
C LEU A 105 3.73 1.52 -2.25
N TYR A 106 3.99 0.23 -2.49
CA TYR A 106 2.99 -0.82 -2.30
C TYR A 106 2.98 -1.30 -0.84
N ALA A 107 1.82 -1.20 -0.17
CA ALA A 107 1.66 -1.59 1.22
C ALA A 107 1.31 -3.08 1.40
N GLY A 108 1.09 -3.81 0.31
CA GLY A 108 0.93 -5.27 0.32
C GLY A 108 2.27 -6.02 0.27
N ASN A 109 2.19 -7.36 0.16
CA ASN A 109 3.35 -8.21 -0.11
C ASN A 109 3.66 -8.23 -1.61
N SER A 110 4.93 -8.34 -1.98
CA SER A 110 5.31 -8.45 -3.40
C SER A 110 4.61 -9.59 -4.13
N GLY A 111 4.49 -9.44 -5.45
CA GLY A 111 3.84 -10.42 -6.31
C GLY A 111 2.77 -9.83 -7.23
N THR A 112 2.36 -8.59 -7.00
CA THR A 112 1.49 -7.85 -7.93
C THR A 112 2.29 -6.95 -8.88
N THR A 113 1.59 -6.39 -9.86
CA THR A 113 2.11 -5.37 -10.77
C THR A 113 1.33 -4.07 -10.54
N LEU A 114 2.04 -2.95 -10.41
CA LEU A 114 1.48 -1.61 -10.27
C LEU A 114 1.33 -1.01 -11.67
N CYS A 115 0.20 -0.36 -11.95
CA CYS A 115 -0.14 0.10 -13.29
C CYS A 115 -0.56 1.57 -13.27
N LEU A 116 -0.15 2.30 -14.32
CA LEU A 116 -0.83 3.51 -14.77
C LEU A 116 -1.67 3.15 -16.00
N THR A 117 -2.92 3.58 -16.00
CA THR A 117 -3.88 3.26 -17.06
C THR A 117 -4.66 4.52 -17.45
N LEU A 118 -4.99 4.64 -18.73
CA LEU A 118 -5.89 5.67 -19.25
C LEU A 118 -7.28 5.05 -19.51
N GLN A 119 -8.31 5.57 -18.86
CA GLN A 119 -9.69 5.36 -19.29
C GLN A 119 -10.08 6.52 -20.22
N TYR A 120 -10.77 6.20 -21.32
CA TYR A 120 -11.26 7.20 -22.28
C TYR A 120 -12.51 6.71 -23.01
N ALA A 121 -13.28 7.63 -23.61
CA ALA A 121 -14.33 7.31 -24.58
C ALA A 121 -13.76 7.41 -26.00
N ASP A 122 -14.01 6.40 -26.84
CA ASP A 122 -13.64 6.43 -28.26
C ASP A 122 -14.59 7.32 -29.09
N ALA A 123 -14.34 7.44 -30.39
CA ALA A 123 -15.17 8.22 -31.31
C ALA A 123 -16.63 7.73 -31.41
N ALA A 124 -16.91 6.49 -31.01
CA ALA A 124 -18.26 5.93 -30.93
C ALA A 124 -18.89 6.11 -29.53
N GLY A 125 -18.21 6.80 -28.61
CA GLY A 125 -18.64 7.02 -27.23
C GLY A 125 -18.46 5.81 -26.30
N ARG A 126 -17.74 4.77 -26.73
CA ARG A 126 -17.51 3.56 -25.93
C ARG A 126 -16.34 3.78 -24.98
N THR A 127 -16.51 3.38 -23.72
CA THR A 127 -15.44 3.42 -22.72
C THR A 127 -14.39 2.35 -23.02
N ASN A 128 -13.12 2.77 -23.03
CA ASN A 128 -11.94 1.95 -23.26
C ASN A 128 -10.92 2.19 -22.13
N TYR A 129 -10.02 1.22 -21.97
CA TYR A 129 -8.95 1.23 -20.97
C TYR A 129 -7.65 0.82 -21.66
N ALA A 130 -6.63 1.68 -21.60
CA ALA A 130 -5.34 1.44 -22.22
C ALA A 130 -4.21 1.63 -21.20
N GLY A 131 -3.42 0.58 -21.00
CA GLY A 131 -2.26 0.63 -20.10
C GLY A 131 -1.23 1.62 -20.60
N ILE A 132 -0.78 2.51 -19.71
CA ILE A 132 0.27 3.50 -19.99
C ILE A 132 1.63 2.88 -19.69
N ALA A 133 1.78 2.31 -18.49
CA ALA A 133 2.97 1.61 -18.05
C ALA A 133 2.64 0.70 -16.87
N GLU A 134 3.47 -0.31 -16.66
CA GLU A 134 3.37 -1.22 -15.53
C GLU A 134 4.76 -1.51 -14.96
N VAL A 135 4.84 -1.76 -13.65
CA VAL A 135 6.09 -2.16 -12.97
C VAL A 135 5.77 -3.19 -11.89
N PRO A 136 6.56 -4.27 -11.73
CA PRO A 136 6.40 -5.18 -10.60
C PRO A 136 6.53 -4.44 -9.27
N ALA A 137 5.63 -4.71 -8.33
CA ALA A 137 5.74 -4.15 -6.98
C ALA A 137 6.97 -4.74 -6.27
N PRO A 138 7.91 -3.91 -5.76
CA PRO A 138 9.02 -4.41 -4.97
C PRO A 138 8.54 -4.95 -3.61
N ASP A 139 9.36 -5.79 -2.99
CA ASP A 139 9.11 -6.28 -1.62
C ASP A 139 8.96 -5.12 -0.63
N ALA A 140 9.78 -4.08 -0.79
CA ALA A 140 9.75 -2.86 0.02
C ALA A 140 10.22 -1.62 -0.77
N GLY A 141 9.91 -0.45 -0.23
CA GLY A 141 10.31 0.83 -0.79
C GLY A 141 9.50 1.28 -2.01
N TRP A 142 9.83 2.49 -2.45
CA TRP A 142 9.20 3.15 -3.60
C TRP A 142 9.74 2.61 -4.92
N VAL A 143 8.88 2.56 -5.93
CA VAL A 143 9.22 2.25 -7.32
C VAL A 143 8.54 3.23 -8.27
N GLN A 144 9.20 3.60 -9.36
CA GLN A 144 8.60 4.44 -10.39
C GLN A 144 7.92 3.60 -11.48
N ILE A 145 6.68 3.95 -11.81
CA ILE A 145 6.01 3.59 -13.07
C ILE A 145 6.29 4.72 -14.06
N ALA A 146 6.76 4.43 -15.27
CA ALA A 146 7.01 5.47 -16.27
C ALA A 146 6.83 5.00 -17.72
N ASN A 147 6.33 5.90 -18.57
CA ASN A 147 6.35 5.78 -20.03
C ASN A 147 6.69 7.16 -20.61
N THR A 148 7.72 7.25 -21.46
CA THR A 148 8.14 8.53 -22.03
C THR A 148 7.39 8.93 -23.31
N ALA A 149 6.63 8.02 -23.92
CA ALA A 149 6.00 8.24 -25.22
C ALA A 149 4.65 7.51 -25.32
N TYR A 150 3.77 7.71 -24.34
CA TYR A 150 2.42 7.17 -24.41
C TYR A 150 1.54 8.04 -25.31
N GLU A 151 1.10 7.48 -26.45
CA GLU A 151 0.16 8.14 -27.35
C GLU A 151 -1.27 8.01 -26.83
N ILE A 152 -1.91 9.14 -26.54
CA ILE A 152 -3.35 9.16 -26.23
C ILE A 152 -4.10 8.77 -27.51
N PRO A 153 -4.99 7.77 -27.48
CA PRO A 153 -5.65 7.29 -28.71
C PRO A 153 -6.35 8.41 -29.48
N ALA A 154 -6.20 8.40 -30.81
CA ALA A 154 -6.86 9.38 -31.67
C ALA A 154 -8.38 9.37 -31.49
N GLY A 155 -8.99 10.56 -31.42
CA GLY A 155 -10.43 10.71 -31.17
C GLY A 155 -10.89 10.38 -29.75
N ALA A 156 -9.96 10.13 -28.81
CA ALA A 156 -10.30 9.93 -27.41
C ALA A 156 -10.93 11.18 -26.77
N SER A 157 -11.81 10.96 -25.81
CA SER A 157 -12.41 12.00 -24.97
C SER A 157 -12.64 11.46 -23.55
N ASN A 158 -13.06 12.33 -22.62
CA ASN A 158 -13.30 11.95 -21.22
C ASN A 158 -12.12 11.20 -20.58
N LEU A 159 -10.94 11.78 -20.74
CA LEU A 159 -9.66 11.20 -20.33
C LEU A 159 -9.56 11.14 -18.79
N LEU A 160 -9.38 9.95 -18.25
CA LEU A 160 -9.13 9.71 -16.83
C LEU A 160 -7.82 8.92 -16.69
N LEU A 161 -6.80 9.55 -16.12
CA LEU A 161 -5.58 8.89 -15.69
C LEU A 161 -5.85 8.22 -14.35
N TYR A 162 -5.46 6.95 -14.19
CA TYR A 162 -5.61 6.29 -12.91
C TYR A 162 -4.49 5.30 -12.64
N ALA A 163 -4.21 5.11 -11.35
CA ALA A 163 -3.24 4.14 -10.86
C ALA A 163 -3.98 2.98 -10.18
N GLU A 164 -3.55 1.75 -10.45
CA GLU A 164 -4.18 0.52 -9.99
C GLU A 164 -3.15 -0.59 -9.79
N THR A 165 -3.62 -1.79 -9.44
CA THR A 165 -2.80 -3.01 -9.47
C THR A 165 -3.42 -4.04 -10.40
N LYS A 166 -2.60 -4.93 -10.95
CA LYS A 166 -3.05 -6.02 -11.85
C LYS A 166 -3.88 -7.08 -11.12
N ASP A 167 -3.56 -7.29 -9.84
CA ASP A 167 -4.25 -8.21 -8.93
C ASP A 167 -4.20 -7.70 -7.48
N GLY A 168 -4.90 -8.40 -6.58
CA GLY A 168 -4.94 -8.07 -5.17
C GLY A 168 -5.71 -6.78 -4.83
N THR A 169 -5.80 -6.48 -3.54
CA THR A 169 -6.57 -5.34 -3.01
C THR A 169 -5.80 -4.53 -1.97
N SER A 170 -4.51 -4.80 -1.78
CA SER A 170 -3.71 -4.06 -0.81
C SER A 170 -3.61 -2.58 -1.16
N ASP A 171 -3.50 -1.77 -0.11
CA ASP A 171 -3.34 -0.34 -0.22
C ASP A 171 -1.99 0.03 -0.86
N PHE A 172 -1.88 1.26 -1.32
CA PHE A 172 -0.64 1.83 -1.84
C PHE A 172 -0.61 3.34 -1.66
N TYR A 173 0.58 3.93 -1.79
CA TYR A 173 0.80 5.37 -1.80
C TYR A 173 1.25 5.81 -3.18
N LEU A 174 0.79 6.96 -3.65
CA LEU A 174 1.26 7.63 -4.86
C LEU A 174 1.97 8.92 -4.47
N ASP A 175 3.07 9.21 -5.14
CA ASP A 175 3.78 10.46 -5.01
C ASP A 175 4.41 10.87 -6.34
N ASP A 176 4.69 12.16 -6.50
CA ASP A 176 5.22 12.79 -7.71
C ASP A 176 4.59 12.24 -9.00
N VAL A 177 3.26 12.31 -9.12
CA VAL A 177 2.59 11.92 -10.38
C VAL A 177 2.81 13.04 -11.38
N ILE A 178 3.52 12.75 -12.46
CA ILE A 178 4.01 13.76 -13.40
C ILE A 178 3.53 13.42 -14.81
N ALA A 179 3.11 14.44 -15.54
CA ALA A 179 2.95 14.40 -16.98
C ALA A 179 3.82 15.47 -17.64
N ALA A 180 4.42 15.14 -18.78
CA ALA A 180 5.35 16.02 -19.50
C ALA A 180 5.26 15.80 -21.01
N PRO A 181 5.85 16.69 -21.83
CA PRO A 181 5.97 16.47 -23.27
C PRO A 181 6.64 15.14 -23.62
N GLU A 182 6.31 14.56 -24.78
CA GLU A 182 6.93 13.34 -25.29
C GLU A 182 8.46 13.35 -25.17
N GLY A 183 9.03 12.20 -24.81
CA GLY A 183 10.47 11.99 -24.68
C GLY A 183 11.09 12.56 -23.39
N THR A 184 10.31 13.21 -22.53
CA THR A 184 10.80 13.71 -21.24
C THR A 184 11.10 12.54 -20.32
N VAL A 185 12.37 12.36 -19.96
CA VAL A 185 12.78 11.37 -18.97
C VAL A 185 12.57 11.96 -17.57
N ILE A 186 11.58 11.42 -16.85
CA ILE A 186 11.26 11.86 -15.49
C ILE A 186 12.04 10.99 -14.52
N ALA A 187 12.94 11.59 -13.74
CA ALA A 187 13.66 10.88 -12.69
C ALA A 187 12.69 10.51 -11.54
N GLY A 188 12.79 9.30 -11.03
CA GLY A 188 11.97 8.84 -9.90
C GLY A 188 12.60 7.69 -9.12
N ALA A 189 11.80 7.10 -8.25
CA ALA A 189 12.25 6.06 -7.34
C ALA A 189 12.74 4.81 -8.08
N LYS A 190 13.93 4.35 -7.68
CA LYS A 190 14.44 3.03 -8.08
C LYS A 190 14.13 2.04 -6.97
N PRO A 191 13.68 0.82 -7.30
CA PRO A 191 13.43 -0.19 -6.30
C PRO A 191 14.73 -0.47 -5.53
N LYS A 192 14.67 -0.35 -4.21
CA LYS A 192 15.79 -0.76 -3.36
C LYS A 192 15.80 -2.28 -3.26
N GLN A 193 16.99 -2.86 -3.18
CA GLN A 193 17.09 -4.29 -2.85
C GLN A 193 16.57 -4.47 -1.42
N PHE A 194 15.51 -5.24 -1.26
CA PHE A 194 15.02 -5.61 0.05
C PHE A 194 15.89 -6.71 0.63
N VAL A 195 16.44 -6.47 1.82
CA VAL A 195 17.18 -7.44 2.59
C VAL A 195 16.46 -7.60 3.92
N ARG A 196 15.97 -8.81 4.20
CA ARG A 196 15.33 -9.13 5.48
C ARG A 196 16.34 -8.88 6.61
N GLY A 197 15.92 -8.21 7.68
CA GLY A 197 16.81 -7.80 8.77
C GLY A 197 17.66 -6.55 8.52
N ASP A 198 17.62 -5.93 7.34
CA ASP A 198 18.20 -4.60 7.08
C ASP A 198 17.14 -3.52 7.32
N LEU A 199 17.13 -2.97 8.53
CA LEU A 199 16.17 -1.93 8.93
C LEU A 199 16.67 -0.53 8.57
N SER A 200 17.97 -0.38 8.33
CA SER A 200 18.59 0.87 7.91
C SER A 200 18.38 1.18 6.42
N GLY A 201 18.19 0.12 5.61
CA GLY A 201 18.03 0.19 4.17
C GLY A 201 19.34 0.44 3.42
N ASP A 202 20.49 0.11 4.01
CA ASP A 202 21.83 0.26 3.43
C ASP A 202 22.35 -1.01 2.72
N ALA A 203 21.49 -2.01 2.60
CA ALA A 203 21.72 -3.34 2.03
C ALA A 203 22.68 -4.23 2.84
N GLN A 204 23.02 -3.86 4.08
CA GLN A 204 23.82 -4.67 4.98
C GLN A 204 23.04 -5.02 6.25
N ILE A 205 23.25 -6.22 6.76
CA ILE A 205 22.70 -6.64 8.05
C ILE A 205 23.79 -6.43 9.11
N SER A 206 23.54 -5.52 10.04
CA SER A 206 24.55 -5.05 10.99
C SER A 206 23.98 -4.84 12.40
N ALA A 207 24.86 -4.50 13.35
CA ALA A 207 24.44 -4.13 14.70
C ALA A 207 23.58 -2.85 14.73
N ALA A 208 23.68 -1.98 13.72
CA ALA A 208 22.82 -0.81 13.61
C ALA A 208 21.36 -1.22 13.38
N ASP A 209 21.12 -2.25 12.57
CA ASP A 209 19.79 -2.81 12.32
C ASP A 209 19.20 -3.44 13.58
N LEU A 210 20.04 -4.12 14.39
CA LEU A 210 19.62 -4.64 15.69
C LEU A 210 19.22 -3.52 16.65
N SER A 211 19.92 -2.38 16.63
CA SER A 211 19.53 -1.20 17.40
C SER A 211 18.21 -0.61 16.91
N LEU A 212 18.01 -0.49 15.59
CA LEU A 212 16.75 -0.02 15.00
C LEU A 212 15.60 -0.98 15.31
N LEU A 213 15.83 -2.28 15.27
CA LEU A 213 14.82 -3.29 15.60
C LEU A 213 14.37 -3.17 17.04
N LYS A 214 15.32 -3.12 17.98
CA LYS A 214 15.01 -2.92 19.41
C LYS A 214 14.30 -1.59 19.67
N ALA A 215 14.73 -0.52 19.01
CA ALA A 215 14.08 0.78 19.12
C ALA A 215 12.64 0.76 18.57
N GLY A 216 12.41 0.08 17.44
CA GLY A 216 11.11 -0.09 16.81
C GLY A 216 10.15 -0.97 17.61
N LEU A 217 10.66 -2.03 18.25
CA LEU A 217 9.88 -2.84 19.19
C LEU A 217 9.42 -2.05 20.42
N ALA A 218 10.21 -1.06 20.86
CA ALA A 218 9.89 -0.23 22.02
C ALA A 218 8.98 0.97 21.68
N ASN A 219 9.23 1.64 20.55
CA ASN A 219 8.62 2.93 20.22
C ASN A 219 7.73 2.90 18.96
N GLY A 220 7.66 1.76 18.27
CA GLY A 220 7.05 1.63 16.96
C GLY A 220 8.04 1.92 15.81
N PHE A 221 7.74 1.36 14.64
CA PHE A 221 8.52 1.56 13.41
C PHE A 221 8.02 2.76 12.61
N SER A 222 8.96 3.51 12.03
CA SER A 222 8.72 4.77 11.30
C SER A 222 7.92 4.58 10.02
N ASP A 223 8.23 3.52 9.26
CA ASP A 223 7.69 3.30 7.92
C ASP A 223 7.41 1.81 7.67
N SER A 224 6.70 1.55 6.58
CA SER A 224 6.29 0.21 6.16
C SER A 224 7.44 -0.68 5.71
N SER A 225 8.51 -0.11 5.16
CA SER A 225 9.68 -0.87 4.71
C SER A 225 10.45 -1.43 5.91
N MET A 226 10.64 -0.60 6.93
CA MET A 226 11.25 -1.01 8.20
C MET A 226 10.44 -2.09 8.90
N LYS A 227 9.11 -2.00 8.88
CA LYS A 227 8.24 -3.06 9.41
C LYS A 227 8.44 -4.38 8.69
N LYS A 228 8.46 -4.37 7.35
CA LYS A 228 8.73 -5.59 6.56
C LYS A 228 10.12 -6.17 6.85
N ALA A 229 11.14 -5.33 7.02
CA ALA A 229 12.48 -5.78 7.37
C ALA A 229 12.57 -6.35 8.80
N ALA A 230 11.72 -5.86 9.72
CA ALA A 230 11.66 -6.27 11.11
C ALA A 230 10.95 -7.62 11.34
N ASP A 231 10.07 -8.04 10.43
CA ASP A 231 9.45 -9.37 10.41
C ASP A 231 10.44 -10.40 9.84
N ILE A 232 11.43 -10.75 10.66
CA ILE A 232 12.60 -11.55 10.25
C ILE A 232 12.22 -13.01 10.10
N ASN A 233 11.30 -13.52 10.92
CA ASN A 233 10.80 -14.88 10.77
C ASN A 233 9.60 -15.00 9.81
N GLN A 234 9.06 -13.89 9.29
CA GLN A 234 7.91 -13.88 8.37
C GLN A 234 6.60 -14.40 8.98
N ASP A 235 6.45 -14.27 10.30
CA ASP A 235 5.26 -14.69 11.03
C ASP A 235 4.19 -13.58 11.12
N LYS A 236 4.48 -12.40 10.52
CA LYS A 236 3.66 -11.17 10.51
C LYS A 236 3.60 -10.45 11.85
N GLN A 237 4.46 -10.81 12.79
CA GLN A 237 4.64 -10.12 14.06
C GLN A 237 6.05 -9.53 14.10
N TYR A 238 6.22 -8.48 14.90
CA TYR A 238 7.53 -7.90 15.17
C TYR A 238 7.76 -8.09 16.67
N SER A 239 8.62 -9.02 17.03
CA SER A 239 8.71 -9.54 18.39
C SER A 239 10.16 -9.71 18.87
N ALA A 240 10.31 -10.16 20.12
CA ALA A 240 11.62 -10.55 20.64
C ALA A 240 12.24 -11.71 19.86
N ARG A 241 11.43 -12.54 19.18
CA ARG A 241 11.91 -13.64 18.34
C ARG A 241 12.71 -13.11 17.14
N ASP A 242 12.23 -12.05 16.49
CA ASP A 242 12.95 -11.39 15.40
C ASP A 242 14.29 -10.82 15.86
N ALA A 243 14.31 -10.20 17.04
CA ALA A 243 15.54 -9.66 17.62
C ALA A 243 16.55 -10.74 18.00
N GLU A 244 16.07 -11.91 18.44
CA GLU A 244 16.90 -13.09 18.70
C GLU A 244 17.52 -13.60 17.40
N LEU A 245 16.72 -13.81 16.35
CA LEU A 245 17.19 -14.27 15.05
C LEU A 245 18.23 -13.32 14.43
N LEU A 246 17.99 -12.00 14.52
CA LEU A 246 18.97 -11.01 14.06
C LEU A 246 20.28 -11.10 14.85
N THR A 247 20.19 -11.30 16.17
CA THR A 247 21.38 -11.46 17.02
C THR A 247 22.15 -12.73 16.65
N GLN A 248 21.47 -13.86 16.45
CA GLN A 248 22.07 -15.13 16.04
C GLN A 248 22.77 -15.02 14.67
N PHE A 249 22.14 -14.33 13.72
CA PHE A 249 22.73 -14.10 12.40
C PHE A 249 24.00 -13.25 12.49
N LEU A 250 23.96 -12.14 13.24
CA LEU A 250 25.13 -11.29 13.47
C LEU A 250 26.25 -12.01 14.23
N ALA A 251 25.91 -12.97 15.09
CA ALA A 251 26.86 -13.84 15.78
C ALA A 251 27.42 -14.97 14.88
N GLY A 252 26.87 -15.16 13.68
CA GLY A 252 27.25 -16.24 12.76
C GLY A 252 26.72 -17.62 13.17
N GLU A 253 25.74 -17.68 14.07
CA GLU A 253 25.11 -18.93 14.52
C GLU A 253 24.15 -19.50 13.48
N ILE A 254 23.52 -18.62 12.70
CA ILE A 254 22.67 -18.95 11.56
C ILE A 254 23.19 -18.28 10.29
N ALA A 255 23.16 -19.01 9.17
CA ALA A 255 23.60 -18.50 7.87
C ALA A 255 22.47 -17.81 7.08
N GLU A 256 21.21 -18.11 7.42
CA GLU A 256 20.03 -17.53 6.81
C GLU A 256 18.89 -17.48 7.85
N PHE A 257 17.98 -16.52 7.67
CA PHE A 257 16.81 -16.40 8.55
C PHE A 257 15.76 -17.47 8.20
N PRO A 258 15.13 -18.11 9.20
CA PRO A 258 14.05 -19.06 8.96
C PRO A 258 12.77 -18.35 8.50
N ALA A 259 11.87 -19.09 7.86
CA ALA A 259 10.47 -18.68 7.69
C ALA A 259 9.63 -19.51 8.67
N GLU A 260 9.07 -18.87 9.68
CA GLU A 260 8.24 -19.49 10.72
C GLU A 260 6.76 -19.25 10.38
N LYS A 261 5.91 -20.27 10.56
CA LYS A 261 4.46 -20.06 10.41
C LYS A 261 3.98 -19.19 11.58
N PRO A 262 2.99 -18.30 11.37
CA PRO A 262 2.36 -17.58 12.46
C PRO A 262 1.95 -18.58 13.53
N GLU A 263 2.45 -18.42 14.76
CA GLU A 263 1.93 -19.21 15.88
C GLU A 263 0.42 -18.98 15.92
N PRO A 264 -0.40 -20.05 15.98
CA PRO A 264 -1.84 -19.87 16.19
C PRO A 264 -1.98 -19.06 17.48
N ALA A 265 -2.70 -17.94 17.42
CA ALA A 265 -2.90 -17.08 18.57
C ALA A 265 -3.21 -17.96 19.78
N SER A 266 -2.33 -17.89 20.80
CA SER A 266 -2.54 -18.66 22.02
C SER A 266 -3.98 -18.42 22.45
N PRO A 267 -4.79 -19.47 22.68
CA PRO A 267 -6.18 -19.29 23.06
C PRO A 267 -6.15 -18.37 24.28
N VAL A 268 -6.73 -17.17 24.12
CA VAL A 268 -6.86 -16.23 25.23
C VAL A 268 -7.46 -17.05 26.35
N SER A 269 -6.73 -17.22 27.45
CA SER A 269 -7.26 -17.92 28.60
C SER A 269 -8.34 -17.02 29.18
N PHE A 270 -9.56 -17.17 28.69
CA PHE A 270 -10.72 -16.51 29.26
C PHE A 270 -10.90 -17.10 30.64
N ASP A 271 -10.60 -16.32 31.67
CA ASP A 271 -11.10 -16.61 33.00
C ASP A 271 -12.63 -16.47 32.95
N ARG A 272 -13.29 -17.61 32.76
CA ARG A 272 -14.73 -17.71 32.59
C ARG A 272 -15.49 -17.18 33.81
N ASP A 273 -14.81 -17.00 34.93
CA ASP A 273 -15.36 -16.50 36.19
C ASP A 273 -15.25 -14.97 36.32
N SER A 274 -14.54 -14.30 35.40
CA SER A 274 -14.37 -12.83 35.39
C SER A 274 -15.44 -12.06 34.58
N ILE A 275 -16.33 -12.76 33.87
CA ILE A 275 -17.46 -12.14 33.18
C ILE A 275 -18.62 -12.03 34.17
N GLU A 276 -18.91 -10.82 34.63
CA GLU A 276 -20.22 -10.54 35.24
C GLU A 276 -21.30 -10.84 34.20
N LYS A 277 -22.03 -11.94 34.40
CA LYS A 277 -23.16 -12.34 33.56
C LYS A 277 -24.27 -11.30 33.70
N SER A 278 -24.27 -10.28 32.83
CA SER A 278 -25.30 -9.24 32.82
C SER A 278 -26.68 -9.74 32.35
N TYR A 279 -26.76 -10.98 31.85
CA TYR A 279 -28.00 -11.62 31.41
C TYR A 279 -28.14 -13.05 31.95
N ARG A 280 -29.24 -13.33 32.67
CA ARG A 280 -29.69 -14.70 32.94
C ARG A 280 -30.35 -15.26 31.69
N PHE A 281 -29.60 -15.99 30.88
CA PHE A 281 -30.22 -16.85 29.88
C PHE A 281 -31.01 -17.97 30.58
N PRO A 282 -32.25 -18.28 30.13
CA PRO A 282 -32.91 -19.52 30.50
C PRO A 282 -31.99 -20.71 30.18
N ALA A 283 -32.07 -21.78 30.96
CA ALA A 283 -31.32 -23.00 30.65
C ALA A 283 -31.66 -23.45 29.22
N VAL A 284 -30.68 -23.92 28.44
CA VAL A 284 -30.85 -24.23 27.00
C VAL A 284 -32.03 -25.18 26.74
N ASN A 285 -32.29 -26.10 27.66
CA ASN A 285 -33.43 -27.03 27.63
C ASN A 285 -34.81 -26.39 27.85
N THR A 286 -34.86 -25.09 28.18
CA THR A 286 -36.08 -24.31 28.38
C THR A 286 -36.36 -23.32 27.24
N LEU A 287 -35.47 -23.24 26.25
CA LEU A 287 -35.69 -22.42 25.06
C LEU A 287 -36.72 -23.09 24.14
N PRO A 288 -37.66 -22.33 23.54
CA PRO A 288 -38.60 -22.87 22.58
C PRO A 288 -37.84 -23.39 21.34
N LYS A 289 -38.09 -24.66 20.96
CA LYS A 289 -37.58 -25.20 19.70
C LYS A 289 -38.32 -24.52 18.55
N SER A 290 -37.60 -23.73 17.74
CA SER A 290 -38.13 -23.23 16.48
C SER A 290 -37.84 -24.23 15.37
N SER A 291 -38.88 -24.71 14.68
CA SER A 291 -38.74 -25.53 13.46
C SER A 291 -38.28 -24.72 12.25
N GLU A 292 -38.20 -23.39 12.39
CA GLU A 292 -37.79 -22.47 11.33
C GLU A 292 -36.28 -22.20 11.35
N ILE A 293 -35.58 -22.57 12.42
CA ILE A 293 -34.13 -22.39 12.54
C ILE A 293 -33.43 -23.71 12.21
N PRO A 294 -32.63 -23.77 11.14
CA PRO A 294 -31.91 -24.98 10.77
C PRO A 294 -30.85 -25.33 11.82
N ASP A 295 -30.65 -26.64 12.04
CA ASP A 295 -29.69 -27.15 13.03
C ASP A 295 -28.27 -26.64 12.70
N PRO A 296 -27.58 -25.95 13.63
CA PRO A 296 -26.27 -25.39 13.35
C PRO A 296 -25.18 -26.45 13.14
N PHE A 297 -25.45 -27.72 13.46
CA PHE A 297 -24.49 -28.83 13.33
C PHE A 297 -24.76 -29.75 12.13
N ILE A 298 -25.77 -29.43 11.31
CA ILE A 298 -26.17 -30.22 10.13
C ILE A 298 -26.26 -29.30 8.91
N PHE A 299 -25.58 -29.65 7.82
CA PHE A 299 -25.68 -28.97 6.52
C PHE A 299 -27.06 -29.19 5.88
N THR A 300 -27.45 -28.38 4.88
CA THR A 300 -28.74 -28.56 4.17
C THR A 300 -28.86 -29.88 3.43
N ASP A 301 -27.75 -30.51 3.08
CA ASP A 301 -27.71 -31.84 2.46
C ASP A 301 -27.87 -32.98 3.48
N GLY A 302 -27.95 -32.66 4.77
CA GLY A 302 -28.11 -33.62 5.88
C GLY A 302 -26.79 -34.16 6.44
N SER A 303 -25.64 -33.75 5.91
CA SER A 303 -24.33 -34.12 6.46
C SER A 303 -24.04 -33.39 7.78
N GLN A 304 -23.25 -34.02 8.66
CA GLN A 304 -22.87 -33.43 9.95
C GLN A 304 -21.54 -32.69 9.87
N VAL A 305 -21.42 -31.60 10.63
CA VAL A 305 -20.15 -30.88 10.80
C VAL A 305 -19.17 -31.77 11.57
N GLY A 306 -18.11 -32.24 10.90
CA GLY A 306 -17.16 -33.21 11.46
C GLY A 306 -15.75 -32.66 11.72
N SER A 307 -15.41 -31.50 11.17
CA SER A 307 -14.06 -30.91 11.23
C SER A 307 -14.08 -29.39 11.41
N ALA A 308 -12.93 -28.81 11.76
CA ALA A 308 -12.76 -27.35 11.86
C ALA A 308 -12.98 -26.61 10.53
N ALA A 309 -12.71 -27.27 9.38
CA ALA A 309 -12.97 -26.69 8.06
C ALA A 309 -14.47 -26.66 7.73
N ASP A 310 -15.22 -27.68 8.17
CA ASP A 310 -16.67 -27.77 7.97
C ASP A 310 -17.42 -26.63 8.69
N TRP A 311 -16.86 -26.13 9.79
CA TRP A 311 -17.41 -24.99 10.52
C TRP A 311 -17.45 -23.70 9.69
N VAL A 312 -16.43 -23.46 8.85
CA VAL A 312 -16.39 -22.28 7.98
C VAL A 312 -17.45 -22.39 6.88
N SER A 313 -17.55 -23.57 6.26
CA SER A 313 -18.56 -23.86 5.25
C SER A 313 -19.98 -23.76 5.80
N ARG A 314 -20.22 -24.29 7.02
CA ARG A 314 -21.53 -24.23 7.66
C ARG A 314 -21.91 -22.82 8.09
N ALA A 315 -20.95 -22.04 8.60
CA ALA A 315 -21.19 -20.63 8.94
C ALA A 315 -21.59 -19.81 7.70
N SER A 316 -20.91 -20.04 6.56
CA SER A 316 -21.27 -19.41 5.28
C SER A 316 -22.68 -19.80 4.83
N GLU A 317 -23.06 -21.06 4.97
CA GLU A 317 -24.37 -21.56 4.58
C GLU A 317 -25.51 -20.99 5.44
N ILE A 318 -25.31 -20.90 6.76
CA ILE A 318 -26.26 -20.25 7.68
C ILE A 318 -26.37 -18.75 7.36
N SER A 319 -25.26 -18.09 7.03
CA SER A 319 -25.26 -16.67 6.62
C SER A 319 -26.09 -16.45 5.35
N CYS A 320 -25.94 -17.30 4.34
CA CYS A 320 -26.74 -17.23 3.11
C CYS A 320 -28.24 -17.52 3.37
N GLN A 321 -28.55 -18.44 4.29
CA GLN A 321 -29.94 -18.68 4.71
C GLN A 321 -30.53 -17.46 5.42
N TYR A 322 -29.76 -16.81 6.29
CA TYR A 322 -30.19 -15.60 6.99
C TYR A 322 -30.50 -14.46 6.01
N GLU A 323 -29.68 -14.26 4.97
CA GLU A 323 -29.96 -13.31 3.89
C GLU A 323 -31.24 -13.66 3.13
N TYR A 324 -31.49 -14.95 2.86
CA TYR A 324 -32.73 -15.40 2.21
C TYR A 324 -33.99 -15.18 3.05
N TYR A 325 -33.92 -15.35 4.38
CA TYR A 325 -35.08 -15.20 5.27
C TYR A 325 -35.38 -13.75 5.67
N ILE A 326 -34.43 -12.82 5.50
CA ILE A 326 -34.62 -11.38 5.80
C ILE A 326 -35.21 -10.61 4.61
N ASP A 327 -35.02 -11.08 3.38
CA ASP A 327 -35.54 -10.42 2.17
C ASP A 327 -36.96 -10.85 1.76
N VAL A 328 -37.61 -11.73 2.52
CA VAL A 328 -39.04 -12.03 2.31
C VAL A 328 -39.87 -10.98 3.07
N PRO A 329 -40.59 -10.07 2.38
CA PRO A 329 -41.47 -9.15 3.07
C PRO A 329 -42.53 -9.96 3.81
N ILE A 330 -42.63 -9.74 5.12
CA ILE A 330 -43.70 -10.29 5.96
C ILE A 330 -45.02 -9.90 5.29
N LYS A 331 -45.70 -10.86 4.64
CA LYS A 331 -47.08 -10.68 4.24
C LYS A 331 -47.89 -10.61 5.54
N SER A 332 -48.50 -9.45 5.76
CA SER A 332 -49.46 -9.16 6.83
C SER A 332 -50.58 -10.19 6.88
#